data_AF-A0A382WPL2-F1
#
_entry.id   AF-A0A382WPL2-F1
#
_cell.length_a   1.000
_cell.length_b   1.000
_cell.length_c   1.000
_cell.angle_alpha   90.00
_cell.angle_beta   90.00
_cell.angle_gamma   90.00
#
_symmetry.space_group_name_H-M   'P 1'
#
loop_
_entity.id
_entity.type
_entity.pdbx_description
1 polymer ?
#
loop_
_entity_poly.entity_id
_entity_poly.type
_entity_poly.pdbx_seq_one_letter_code
_entity_poly.pdbx_strand_id
1 'polypeptide(L)' 'VIGKVTTIAVQLIGLSVALEIVFGANVPFLSLGVISNISSLVATLGNEGLVGLVVVAILWSLWKKD' A
#
# COMPACT_ATOMS: atom_id res chain seq x y z
N VAL A 1 -15.43 17.22 -10.91
CA VAL A 1 -15.82 16.90 -9.50
C VAL A 1 -14.97 15.78 -8.93
N ILE A 2 -14.82 14.65 -9.64
CA ILE A 2 -14.06 13.46 -9.18
C ILE A 2 -12.63 13.80 -8.74
N GLY A 3 -11.86 14.56 -9.53
CA GLY A 3 -10.48 14.93 -9.15
C GLY A 3 -10.38 15.71 -7.84
N LYS A 4 -11.33 16.60 -7.54
CA LYS A 4 -11.36 17.34 -6.26
C LYS A 4 -11.64 16.41 -5.08
N VAL A 5 -12.56 15.46 -5.26
CA VAL A 5 -12.89 14.46 -4.23
C VAL A 5 -11.69 13.55 -3.98
N THR A 6 -10.97 13.11 -5.03
CA THR A 6 -9.74 12.32 -4.91
C THR A 6 -8.66 13.08 -4.16
N THR A 7 -8.43 14.37 -4.48
CA THR A 7 -7.44 15.19 -3.77
C THR A 7 -7.77 15.29 -2.28
N ILE A 8 -9.04 15.56 -1.93
CA ILE A 8 -9.47 15.64 -0.53
C ILE A 8 -9.27 14.29 0.17
N ALA A 9 -9.63 13.18 -0.47
CA ALA A 9 -9.46 11.85 0.10
C ALA A 9 -7.99 11.52 0.39
N VAL A 10 -7.08 11.82 -0.55
CA VAL A 10 -5.64 11.59 -0.37
C VAL A 10 -5.07 12.45 0.76
N GLN A 11 -5.48 13.72 0.85
CA GLN A 11 -5.06 14.62 1.93
C GLN A 11 -5.53 14.10 3.30
N LEU A 12 -6.76 13.60 3.38
CA LEU A 12 -7.29 13.00 4.60
C LEU A 12 -6.51 11.74 5.01
N ILE A 13 -6.15 10.88 4.06
CA ILE A 13 -5.31 9.69 4.34
C ILE A 13 -3.95 10.13 4.91
N GLY A 14 -3.30 11.13 4.31
CA GLY A 14 -2.01 11.64 4.80
C GLY A 14 -2.09 12.24 6.20
N LEU A 15 -3.12 13.05 6.47
CA LEU A 15 -3.42 13.57 7.80
C LEU A 15 -3.62 12.41 8.80
N SER A 16 -4.30 11.35 8.35
CA SER A 16 -4.61 10.20 9.19
C SER A 16 -3.36 9.49 9.69
N VAL A 17 -2.43 9.22 8.77
CA VAL A 17 -1.14 8.61 9.07
C VAL A 17 -0.34 9.47 10.06
N ALA A 18 -0.29 10.79 9.85
CA ALA A 18 0.44 11.69 10.74
C ALA A 18 -0.12 11.68 12.18
N LEU A 19 -1.45 11.69 12.34
CA LEU A 19 -2.07 11.66 13.67
C LEU A 19 -1.90 10.29 14.35
N GLU A 20 -2.04 9.19 13.62
CA GLU A 20 -1.87 7.84 14.16
C GLU A 20 -0.43 7.61 14.65
N ILE A 21 0.58 8.20 14.00
CA ILE A 21 1.98 8.18 14.46
C ILE A 21 2.18 8.94 15.77
N VAL A 22 1.59 10.13 15.89
CA VAL A 22 1.83 11.02 17.06
C VAL A 22 1.02 10.61 18.28
N PHE A 23 -0.24 10.22 18.08
CA PHE A 23 -1.20 9.97 19.16
C PHE A 23 -1.55 8.48 19.34
N GLY A 24 -1.10 7.60 18.45
CA GLY A 24 -1.44 6.18 18.47
C GLY A 24 -2.89 5.91 18.05
N ALA A 25 -3.46 4.79 18.52
CA ALA A 25 -4.77 4.29 18.10
C ALA A 25 -5.99 5.10 18.63
N ASN A 26 -5.78 6.10 19.48
CA ASN A 26 -6.85 6.78 20.21
C ASN A 26 -7.37 8.07 19.52
N VAL A 27 -7.29 8.14 18.18
CA VAL A 27 -7.73 9.34 17.45
C VAL A 27 -9.22 9.26 17.11
N PRO A 28 -10.07 10.21 17.56
CA PRO A 28 -11.55 10.08 17.54
C PRO A 28 -12.20 9.94 16.16
N PHE A 29 -11.48 10.26 15.08
CA PHE A 29 -12.00 10.30 13.71
C PHE A 29 -11.31 9.28 12.79
N LEU A 30 -10.37 8.47 13.30
CA LEU A 30 -9.48 7.61 12.51
C LEU A 30 -9.38 6.19 13.06
N SER A 31 -10.53 5.64 13.48
CA SER A 31 -10.62 4.32 14.12
C SER A 31 -10.27 3.12 13.23
N LEU A 32 -9.89 3.34 11.96
CA LEU A 32 -9.73 2.27 10.97
C LEU A 32 -8.30 1.74 10.83
N GLY A 33 -7.32 2.22 11.61
CA GLY A 33 -5.93 1.71 11.57
C GLY A 33 -5.33 1.82 10.16
N VAL A 34 -5.12 3.04 9.69
CA VAL A 34 -4.69 3.30 8.30
C VAL A 34 -3.30 2.69 8.07
N ILE A 35 -2.41 2.81 9.06
CA ILE A 35 -1.07 2.25 9.00
C ILE A 35 -1.12 0.71 8.93
N SER A 36 -2.00 0.07 9.72
CA SER A 36 -2.18 -1.38 9.69
C SER A 36 -2.67 -1.87 8.33
N ASN A 37 -3.64 -1.19 7.71
CA ASN A 37 -4.12 -1.55 6.37
C ASN A 37 -3.03 -1.40 5.30
N ILE A 38 -2.29 -0.28 5.30
CA ILE A 38 -1.21 -0.04 4.34
C ILE A 38 -0.08 -1.05 4.54
N SER A 39 0.35 -1.28 5.77
CA SER A 39 1.41 -2.25 6.07
C SER A 39 1.02 -3.68 5.72
N SER A 40 -0.23 -4.09 5.96
CA SER A 40 -0.72 -5.40 5.52
C SER A 40 -0.72 -5.53 4.00
N LEU A 41 -1.16 -4.50 3.28
CA LEU A 41 -1.13 -4.51 1.81
C LEU A 41 0.30 -4.63 1.28
N VAL A 42 1.22 -3.83 1.82
CA VAL A 42 2.64 -3.87 1.46
C VAL A 42 3.25 -5.23 1.81
N ALA A 43 2.90 -5.81 2.96
CA ALA A 43 3.35 -7.14 3.34
C ALA A 43 2.87 -8.21 2.35
N THR A 44 1.59 -8.20 1.95
CA THR A 44 1.06 -9.10 0.92
C THR A 44 1.80 -8.94 -0.40
N LEU A 45 1.99 -7.71 -0.87
CA LEU A 45 2.73 -7.42 -2.11
C LEU A 45 4.20 -7.86 -2.02
N GLY A 46 4.83 -7.71 -0.86
CA GLY A 46 6.20 -8.16 -0.61
C GLY A 46 6.34 -9.68 -0.55
N ASN A 47 5.35 -10.36 0.04
CA ASN A 47 5.34 -11.82 0.16
C ASN A 47 5.18 -12.50 -1.21
N GLU A 48 4.36 -11.91 -2.08
CA GLU A 48 4.21 -12.31 -3.49
C GLU A 48 5.37 -11.78 -4.38
N GLY A 49 6.28 -10.97 -3.83
CA GLY A 49 7.41 -10.38 -4.57
C GLY A 49 8.41 -11.42 -5.09
N LEU A 50 8.62 -12.51 -4.33
CA LEU A 50 9.43 -13.64 -4.79
C LEU A 50 8.79 -14.33 -6.00
N VAL A 51 7.46 -14.49 -5.98
CA VAL A 51 6.70 -15.04 -7.11
C VAL A 51 6.88 -14.14 -8.35
N GLY A 52 6.85 -12.83 -8.17
CA GLY A 52 7.14 -11.86 -9.24
C GLY A 52 8.53 -12.04 -9.86
N LEU A 53 9.58 -12.19 -9.03
CA LEU A 53 10.95 -12.45 -9.52
C LEU A 53 11.07 -13.79 -10.25
N VAL A 54 10.41 -14.84 -9.73
CA VAL A 54 10.36 -16.15 -10.38
C VAL A 54 9.68 -16.07 -11.75
N VAL A 55 8.58 -15.34 -11.86
CA VAL A 55 7.88 -15.12 -13.15
C VAL A 55 8.80 -14.41 -14.15
N VAL A 56 9.52 -13.36 -13.75
CA VAL A 56 10.49 -12.68 -14.64
C VAL A 56 11.61 -13.62 -15.07
N ALA A 57 12.15 -14.44 -14.16
CA ALA A 57 13.19 -15.41 -14.48
C ALA A 57 12.72 -16.47 -15.49
N ILE A 58 11.49 -16.97 -15.35
CA ILE A 58 10.88 -17.91 -16.29
C ILE A 58 10.70 -17.26 -17.66
N LEU A 59 10.12 -16.05 -17.71
CA LEU A 59 9.93 -15.31 -18.96
C LEU A 59 11.27 -15.05 -19.67
N TRP A 60 12.30 -14.69 -18.92
CA TRP A 60 13.66 -14.50 -19.46
C TRP A 60 14.24 -15.80 -20.02
N SER A 61 14.05 -16.92 -19.33
CA SER A 61 14.50 -18.24 -19.82
C SER A 61 13.78 -18.67 -21.09
N LEU A 62 12.51 -18.31 -21.25
CA LEU A 62 11.76 -18.59 -22.49
C LEU A 62 12.27 -17.71 -23.64
N TRP A 63 12.49 -16.41 -23.39
CA TRP A 63 13.00 -15.48 -24.39
C TRP A 63 14.41 -15.85 -24.91
N LYS A 64 15.26 -16.41 -24.05
CA LYS A 64 16.61 -16.89 -24.42
C LYS A 64 16.64 -18.25 -25.14
N LYS A 65 15.53 -18.98 -25.15
CA LYS A 65 15.45 -20.34 -25.72
C LYS A 65 15.02 -20.34 -27.19
N ASP A 66 14.99 -19.16 -27.78
CA ASP A 66 14.95 -18.86 -29.21
C ASP A 66 16.25 -18.12 -29.59
#